data_AF-A0A1I2QJT6-F1
#
_entry.id   AF-A0A1I2QJT6-F1
#
_cell.length_a   1.000
_cell.length_b   1.000
_cell.length_c   1.000
_cell.angle_alpha   90.00
_cell.angle_beta   90.00
_cell.angle_gamma   90.00
#
_symmetry.space_group_name_H-M   'P 1'
#
loop_
_entity.id
_entity.type
_entity.pdbx_description
1 polymer ?
#
loop_
_entity_poly.entity_id
_entity_poly.type
_entity_poly.pdbx_seq_one_letter_code
_entity_poly.pdbx_strand_id
1 'polypeptide(L)'
;MKPLPHTTLVPELSACATWQEVCNFVDISRGAGTTAWTCAAQYAMVLAARNAVGTTNYFEDALQVVNSLARAKAEIDIVSWHANHVIAETQYLLRAAQDFLDQNTIACNEWPRPQEIADEVENIARRRAAGNLAVSTLKIR
;
A
#
# COMPACT_ATOMS: atom_id res chain seq x y z
N MET A 1 8.93 12.57 3.76
CA MET A 1 8.72 11.40 2.86
C MET A 1 8.90 11.88 1.43
N LYS A 2 9.67 11.19 0.58
CA LYS A 2 9.73 11.56 -0.85
C LYS A 2 8.35 11.29 -1.48
N PRO A 3 7.84 12.15 -2.38
CA PRO A 3 6.57 11.88 -3.05
C PRO A 3 6.59 10.50 -3.72
N LEU A 4 5.48 9.78 -3.61
CA LEU A 4 5.32 8.48 -4.24
C LEU A 4 4.96 8.69 -5.72
N PRO A 5 5.40 7.82 -6.64
CA PRO A 5 5.06 7.98 -8.06
C PRO A 5 3.55 8.04 -8.30
N HIS A 6 2.76 7.35 -7.47
CA HIS A 6 1.30 7.37 -7.47
C HIS A 6 0.72 8.78 -7.34
N THR A 7 1.28 9.61 -6.45
CA THR A 7 0.81 11.00 -6.24
C THR A 7 1.24 11.93 -7.37
N THR A 8 2.18 11.52 -8.22
CA THR A 8 2.52 12.27 -9.44
C THR A 8 1.55 11.95 -10.57
N LEU A 9 1.05 10.71 -10.64
CA LEU A 9 0.09 10.27 -11.64
C LEU A 9 -1.35 10.68 -11.30
N VAL A 10 -1.66 10.76 -10.01
CA VAL A 10 -2.96 11.23 -9.47
C VAL A 10 -2.65 12.26 -8.39
N PRO A 11 -2.48 13.55 -8.75
CA PRO A 11 -2.10 14.61 -7.83
C PRO A 11 -3.00 14.75 -6.61
N GLU A 12 -4.29 14.48 -6.76
CA GLU A 12 -5.30 14.56 -5.71
C GLU A 12 -5.02 13.61 -4.54
N LEU A 13 -4.34 12.48 -4.80
CA LEU A 13 -3.93 11.55 -3.74
C LEU A 13 -2.96 12.21 -2.76
N SER A 14 -2.18 13.20 -3.16
CA SER A 14 -1.23 13.89 -2.26
C SER A 14 -1.91 14.63 -1.10
N ALA A 15 -3.22 14.93 -1.22
CA ALA A 15 -4.00 15.54 -0.16
C ALA A 15 -4.46 14.52 0.91
N CYS A 16 -4.38 13.22 0.63
CA CYS A 16 -4.77 12.17 1.57
C CYS A 16 -3.62 11.87 2.55
N ALA A 17 -3.86 12.05 3.84
CA ALA A 17 -2.96 11.71 4.94
C ALA A 17 -3.22 10.31 5.52
N THR A 18 -4.40 9.76 5.29
CA THR A 18 -4.82 8.44 5.80
C THR A 18 -5.35 7.53 4.69
N TRP A 19 -5.33 6.22 4.89
CA TRP A 19 -5.91 5.31 3.89
C TRP A 19 -7.43 5.46 3.79
N GLN A 20 -8.08 5.89 4.87
CA GLN A 20 -9.52 6.16 4.92
C GLN A 20 -9.87 7.34 4.01
N GLU A 21 -9.04 8.38 3.98
CA GLU A 21 -9.18 9.49 3.03
C GLU A 21 -9.00 9.01 1.58
N VAL A 22 -8.08 8.07 1.34
CA VAL A 22 -7.96 7.46 0.00
C VAL A 22 -9.20 6.64 -0.34
N CYS A 23 -9.80 5.92 0.61
CA CYS A 23 -11.06 5.20 0.38
C CYS A 23 -12.20 6.16 0.04
N ASN A 24 -12.30 7.29 0.75
CA ASN A 24 -13.25 8.36 0.42
C ASN A 24 -12.99 8.92 -0.99
N PHE A 25 -11.73 9.15 -1.36
CA PHE A 25 -11.35 9.58 -2.70
C PHE A 25 -11.82 8.57 -3.78
N VAL A 26 -11.62 7.27 -3.55
CA VAL A 26 -12.07 6.23 -4.49
C VAL A 26 -13.61 6.21 -4.59
N ASP A 27 -14.30 6.35 -3.46
CA ASP A 27 -15.76 6.32 -3.42
C ASP A 27 -16.42 7.52 -4.12
N ILE A 28 -15.82 8.71 -4.03
CA ILE A 28 -16.31 9.89 -4.77
C ILE A 28 -15.85 9.88 -6.23
N SER A 29 -14.73 9.24 -6.55
CA SER A 29 -14.16 9.14 -7.90
C SER A 29 -14.65 7.90 -8.65
N ARG A 30 -15.92 7.51 -8.43
CA ARG A 30 -16.56 6.39 -9.12
C ARG A 30 -16.50 6.61 -10.63
N GLY A 31 -15.96 5.64 -11.36
CA GLY A 31 -15.74 5.74 -12.80
C GLY A 31 -14.40 6.35 -13.23
N ALA A 32 -13.51 6.69 -12.29
CA ALA A 32 -12.13 7.00 -12.62
C ALA A 32 -11.43 5.81 -13.29
N GLY A 33 -10.43 6.10 -14.13
CA GLY A 33 -9.73 5.08 -14.88
C GLY A 33 -8.97 4.08 -13.99
N THR A 34 -8.71 2.88 -14.52
CA THR A 34 -7.95 1.81 -13.85
C THR A 34 -6.64 2.29 -13.22
N THR A 35 -5.93 3.21 -13.86
CA THR A 35 -4.69 3.79 -13.34
C THR A 35 -4.91 4.55 -12.03
N ALA A 36 -6.00 5.31 -11.91
CA ALA A 36 -6.26 6.11 -10.73
C ALA A 36 -6.57 5.21 -9.53
N TRP A 37 -7.41 4.19 -9.72
CA TRP A 37 -7.73 3.22 -8.68
C TRP A 37 -6.53 2.34 -8.30
N THR A 38 -5.69 1.96 -9.25
CA THR A 38 -4.42 1.26 -8.96
C THR A 38 -3.48 2.12 -8.12
N CYS A 39 -3.33 3.40 -8.48
CA CYS A 39 -2.51 4.34 -7.71
C CYS A 39 -3.08 4.58 -6.31
N ALA A 40 -4.40 4.70 -6.18
CA ALA A 40 -5.09 4.83 -4.91
C ALA A 40 -4.87 3.59 -4.03
N ALA A 41 -5.02 2.38 -4.60
CA ALA A 41 -4.76 1.13 -3.91
C ALA A 41 -3.34 1.06 -3.33
N GLN A 42 -2.34 1.33 -4.16
CA GLN A 42 -0.94 1.30 -3.76
C GLN A 42 -0.65 2.38 -2.70
N TYR A 43 -1.19 3.59 -2.86
CA TYR A 43 -0.98 4.69 -1.93
C TYR A 43 -1.66 4.46 -0.57
N ALA A 44 -2.89 3.95 -0.55
CA ALA A 44 -3.61 3.57 0.67
C ALA A 44 -2.82 2.55 1.49
N MET A 45 -2.26 1.53 0.84
CA MET A 45 -1.44 0.52 1.51
C MET A 45 -0.15 1.12 2.10
N VAL A 46 0.51 2.06 1.41
CA VAL A 46 1.69 2.73 1.99
C VAL A 46 1.29 3.59 3.19
N LEU A 47 0.23 4.39 3.09
CA LEU A 47 -0.27 5.17 4.23
C LEU A 47 -0.64 4.26 5.41
N ALA A 48 -1.20 3.09 5.14
CA ALA A 48 -1.52 2.10 6.16
C ALA A 48 -0.32 1.55 6.89
N ALA A 49 0.74 1.19 6.17
CA ALA A 49 1.95 0.76 6.82
C ALA A 49 2.58 1.90 7.64
N ARG A 50 2.69 3.10 7.04
CA ARG A 50 3.36 4.26 7.63
C ARG A 50 2.67 4.77 8.89
N ASN A 51 1.36 4.91 8.87
CA ASN A 51 0.59 5.42 10.00
C ASN A 51 0.46 4.41 11.15
N ALA A 52 0.78 3.13 10.88
CA ALA A 52 0.77 2.07 11.89
C ALA A 52 2.14 1.81 12.53
N VAL A 53 3.20 2.52 12.11
CA VAL A 53 4.50 2.46 12.77
C VAL A 53 4.33 3.01 14.19
N GLY A 54 4.36 2.10 15.16
CA GLY A 54 4.34 2.43 16.58
C GLY A 54 5.60 3.18 17.01
N THR A 55 5.58 3.67 18.25
CA THR A 55 6.75 4.36 18.85
C THR A 55 7.67 3.40 19.59
N THR A 56 7.29 2.13 19.73
CA THR A 56 8.07 1.12 20.43
C THR A 56 8.72 0.16 19.44
N ASN A 57 9.66 -0.65 19.95
CA ASN A 57 10.30 -1.71 19.16
C ASN A 57 9.81 -3.10 19.61
N TYR A 58 8.61 -3.18 20.20
CA TYR A 58 8.02 -4.44 20.60
C TYR A 58 7.38 -5.17 19.41
N PHE A 59 7.25 -6.49 19.52
CA PHE A 59 6.74 -7.33 18.44
C PHE A 59 5.29 -7.00 18.07
N GLU A 60 4.51 -6.52 19.04
CA GLU A 60 3.13 -6.09 18.82
C GLU A 60 3.04 -4.95 17.80
N ASP A 61 4.02 -4.04 17.77
CA ASP A 61 4.03 -2.93 16.81
C ASP A 61 4.32 -3.45 15.38
N ALA A 62 5.12 -4.51 15.24
CA ALA A 62 5.37 -5.14 13.94
C ALA A 62 4.09 -5.81 13.40
N LEU A 63 3.37 -6.52 14.29
CA LEU A 63 2.06 -7.09 13.97
C LEU A 63 1.03 -5.99 13.65
N GLN A 64 1.10 -4.84 14.33
CA GLN A 64 0.19 -3.73 14.09
C GLN A 64 0.29 -3.17 12.67
N VAL A 65 1.50 -3.11 12.09
CA VAL A 65 1.69 -2.71 10.69
C VAL A 65 1.01 -3.69 9.72
N VAL A 66 1.17 -5.00 9.91
CA VAL A 66 0.53 -6.01 9.05
C VAL A 66 -0.99 -6.04 9.22
N ASN A 67 -1.48 -5.90 10.45
CA ASN A 67 -2.92 -5.80 10.74
C ASN A 67 -3.55 -4.55 10.12
N SER A 68 -2.82 -3.44 10.16
CA SER A 68 -3.21 -2.18 9.51
C SER A 68 -3.37 -2.35 8.00
N LEU A 69 -2.40 -3.00 7.34
CA LEU A 69 -2.47 -3.33 5.92
C LEU A 69 -3.65 -4.23 5.57
N ALA A 70 -3.95 -5.24 6.41
CA ALA A 70 -5.09 -6.12 6.20
C ALA A 70 -6.43 -5.36 6.26
N ARG A 71 -6.57 -4.40 7.18
CA ARG A 71 -7.76 -3.52 7.26
C ARG A 71 -7.86 -2.61 6.05
N ALA A 72 -6.78 -1.93 5.70
CA ALA A 72 -6.75 -1.05 4.53
C ALA A 72 -7.10 -1.80 3.24
N LYS A 73 -6.57 -3.02 3.05
CA LYS A 73 -6.95 -3.90 1.94
C LYS A 73 -8.45 -4.17 1.91
N ALA A 74 -9.03 -4.60 3.03
CA ALA A 74 -10.44 -4.93 3.08
C ALA A 74 -11.32 -3.72 2.72
N GLU A 75 -11.03 -2.56 3.30
CA GLU A 75 -11.79 -1.32 3.04
C GLU A 75 -11.68 -0.86 1.59
N ILE A 76 -10.47 -0.84 1.02
CA ILE A 76 -10.30 -0.39 -0.36
C ILE A 76 -10.86 -1.37 -1.38
N ASP A 77 -10.78 -2.67 -1.11
CA ASP A 77 -11.41 -3.70 -1.93
C ASP A 77 -12.95 -3.52 -1.92
N ILE A 78 -13.55 -3.13 -0.78
CA ILE A 78 -14.99 -2.84 -0.68
C ILE A 78 -15.37 -1.59 -1.49
N VAL A 79 -14.69 -0.45 -1.27
CA VAL A 79 -15.07 0.81 -1.96
C VAL A 79 -14.78 0.80 -3.45
N SER A 80 -13.86 -0.07 -3.90
CA SER A 80 -13.60 -0.32 -5.33
C SER A 80 -14.47 -1.42 -5.94
N TRP A 81 -15.50 -1.89 -5.22
CA TRP A 81 -16.40 -2.97 -5.63
C TRP A 81 -15.68 -4.24 -6.07
N HIS A 82 -14.63 -4.59 -5.33
CA HIS A 82 -13.82 -5.78 -5.58
C HIS A 82 -13.24 -5.80 -7.00
N ALA A 83 -12.89 -4.63 -7.55
CA ALA A 83 -12.25 -4.55 -8.84
C ALA A 83 -10.94 -5.38 -8.85
N ASN A 84 -10.84 -6.34 -9.77
CA ASN A 84 -9.73 -7.31 -9.81
C ASN A 84 -8.34 -6.66 -9.80
N HIS A 85 -8.16 -5.54 -10.51
CA HIS A 85 -6.88 -4.83 -10.56
C HIS A 85 -6.53 -4.18 -9.21
N VAL A 86 -7.51 -3.71 -8.44
CA VAL A 86 -7.29 -3.20 -7.07
C VAL A 86 -6.93 -4.35 -6.14
N ILE A 87 -7.71 -5.44 -6.16
CA ILE A 87 -7.46 -6.63 -5.34
C ILE A 87 -6.05 -7.17 -5.57
N ALA A 88 -5.63 -7.27 -6.83
CA ALA A 88 -4.31 -7.79 -7.19
C ALA A 88 -3.18 -6.94 -6.58
N GLU A 89 -3.33 -5.61 -6.56
CA GLU A 89 -2.34 -4.70 -6.01
C GLU A 89 -2.31 -4.73 -4.47
N THR A 90 -3.49 -4.68 -3.83
CA THR A 90 -3.58 -4.72 -2.37
C THR A 90 -3.13 -6.06 -1.81
N GLN A 91 -3.50 -7.17 -2.46
CA GLN A 91 -3.05 -8.51 -2.08
C GLN A 91 -1.54 -8.65 -2.23
N TYR A 92 -0.96 -8.15 -3.32
CA TYR A 92 0.47 -8.24 -3.54
C TYR A 92 1.27 -7.50 -2.46
N LEU A 93 0.85 -6.29 -2.10
CA LEU A 93 1.52 -5.50 -1.06
C LEU A 93 1.36 -6.12 0.33
N LEU A 94 0.15 -6.56 0.71
CA LEU A 94 -0.07 -7.23 1.99
C LEU A 94 0.76 -8.52 2.08
N ARG A 95 0.73 -9.33 1.02
CA ARG A 95 1.46 -10.61 0.99
C ARG A 95 2.95 -10.39 1.15
N ALA A 96 3.51 -9.40 0.47
CA ALA A 96 4.93 -9.13 0.59
C ALA A 96 5.34 -8.62 1.98
N ALA A 97 4.48 -7.84 2.65
CA ALA A 97 4.71 -7.45 4.05
C ALA A 97 4.68 -8.66 4.99
N GLN A 98 3.76 -9.61 4.76
CA GLN A 98 3.68 -10.86 5.52
C GLN A 98 4.90 -11.76 5.27
N ASP A 99 5.30 -11.93 4.02
CA ASP A 99 6.50 -12.70 3.67
C ASP A 99 7.76 -12.06 4.28
N PHE A 100 7.87 -10.72 4.28
CA PHE A 100 8.97 -10.01 4.93
C PHE A 100 8.98 -10.23 6.44
N LEU A 101 7.81 -10.12 7.09
CA LEU A 101 7.66 -10.39 8.51
C LEU A 101 8.12 -11.81 8.85
N ASP A 102 7.61 -12.80 8.14
CA ASP A 102 7.91 -14.22 8.37
C ASP A 102 9.40 -14.52 8.17
N GLN A 103 10.02 -13.98 7.11
CA GLN A 103 11.44 -14.20 6.79
C GLN A 103 12.40 -13.56 7.79
N ASN A 104 11.99 -12.46 8.43
CA ASN A 104 12.83 -11.70 9.37
C ASN A 104 12.44 -11.96 10.84
N THR A 105 11.49 -12.85 11.09
CA THR A 105 11.17 -13.29 12.45
C THR A 105 12.02 -14.50 12.81
N ILE A 106 12.96 -14.32 13.74
CA ILE A 106 13.74 -15.42 14.31
C ILE A 106 12.99 -15.97 15.52
N ALA A 107 12.76 -17.28 15.53
CA ALA A 107 11.94 -17.95 16.53
C ALA A 107 12.21 -17.46 17.96
N CYS A 108 11.14 -16.96 18.59
CA CYS A 108 11.00 -16.52 19.99
C CYS A 108 11.61 -15.17 20.39
N ASN A 109 12.57 -14.59 19.67
CA ASN A 109 13.37 -13.49 20.25
C ASN A 109 13.56 -12.25 19.38
N GLU A 110 13.46 -12.33 18.04
CA GLU A 110 13.75 -11.19 17.17
C GLU A 110 12.68 -11.04 16.09
N TRP A 111 12.06 -9.85 16.08
CA TRP A 111 11.05 -9.45 15.10
C TRP A 111 11.61 -8.26 14.30
N PRO A 112 11.24 -8.11 13.02
CA PRO A 112 11.59 -6.92 12.29
C PRO A 112 10.93 -5.70 12.93
N ARG A 113 11.61 -4.56 12.85
CA ARG A 113 11.07 -3.30 13.35
C ARG A 113 9.84 -2.92 12.52
N PRO A 114 8.82 -2.27 13.12
CA PRO A 114 7.63 -1.81 12.40
C PRO A 114 7.99 -0.93 11.18
N GLN A 115 9.02 -0.09 11.36
CA GLN A 115 9.55 0.78 10.32
C GLN A 115 10.11 0.00 9.11
N GLU A 116 10.77 -1.14 9.33
CA GLU A 116 11.36 -1.97 8.26
C GLU A 116 10.26 -2.59 7.39
N ILE A 117 9.17 -3.05 8.01
CA ILE A 117 7.99 -3.55 7.30
C ILE A 117 7.38 -2.43 6.44
N ALA A 118 7.23 -1.23 7.00
CA ALA A 118 6.67 -0.09 6.27
C ALA A 118 7.58 0.39 5.13
N ASP A 119 8.90 0.34 5.32
CA ASP A 119 9.89 0.62 4.28
C ASP A 119 9.79 -0.39 3.13
N GLU A 120 9.64 -1.68 3.45
CA GLU A 120 9.51 -2.71 2.40
C GLU A 120 8.22 -2.53 1.58
N VAL A 121 7.09 -2.24 2.24
CA VAL A 121 5.82 -1.94 1.55
C VAL A 121 5.98 -0.75 0.60
N GLU A 122 6.63 0.33 1.06
CA GLU A 122 6.87 1.50 0.21
C GLU A 122 7.80 1.17 -0.98
N ASN A 123 8.88 0.42 -0.74
CA ASN A 123 9.82 0.01 -1.77
C ASN A 123 9.13 -0.82 -2.86
N ILE A 124 8.28 -1.76 -2.46
CA ILE A 124 7.51 -2.61 -3.37
C ILE A 124 6.51 -1.76 -4.17
N ALA A 125 5.77 -0.87 -3.51
CA ALA A 125 4.83 0.01 -4.18
C ALA A 125 5.54 0.89 -5.24
N ARG A 126 6.73 1.44 -4.92
CA ARG A 126 7.53 2.21 -5.87
C ARG A 126 7.98 1.37 -7.07
N ARG A 127 8.45 0.13 -6.86
CA ARG A 127 8.84 -0.79 -7.95
C ARG A 127 7.67 -1.13 -8.86
N ARG A 128 6.49 -1.40 -8.28
CA ARG A 128 5.24 -1.65 -9.02
C ARG A 128 4.83 -0.45 -9.86
N ALA A 129 4.85 0.76 -9.29
CA ALA A 129 4.53 1.98 -10.02
C ALA A 129 5.44 2.20 -11.22
N ALA A 130 6.76 2.02 -11.04
CA ALA A 130 7.74 2.14 -12.11
C ALA A 130 7.54 1.08 -13.21
N GLY A 131 7.24 -0.17 -12.83
CA GLY A 131 6.93 -1.25 -13.77
C GLY A 131 5.68 -0.95 -14.60
N ASN A 132 4.63 -0.43 -13.97
CA ASN A 132 3.39 -0.05 -14.65
C ASN A 132 3.62 1.10 -15.67
N LEU A 133 4.49 2.06 -15.33
CA LEU A 133 4.89 3.15 -16.25
C LEU A 133 5.74 2.67 -17.43
N ALA A 134 6.61 1.69 -17.23
CA ALA A 134 7.40 1.10 -18.31
C ALA A 134 6.50 0.34 -19.30
N VAL A 135 5.51 -0.40 -18.80
CA VAL A 135 4.57 -1.16 -19.64
C VAL A 135 3.62 -0.25 -20.42
N SER A 136 3.14 0.86 -19.84
CA SER A 136 2.30 1.82 -20.57
C SER A 136 3.05 2.50 -21.72
N THR A 137 4.35 2.74 -21.56
CA THR A 137 5.21 3.35 -22.59
C THR A 137 5.46 2.38 -23.77
N LEU A 138 5.48 1.07 -23.50
CA LEU A 138 5.65 0.03 -24.53
C LEU A 138 4.38 -0.23 -25.36
N LYS A 139 3.19 0.10 -24.85
CA LYS A 139 1.91 -0.07 -25.58
C LYS A 139 1.57 1.05 -26.56
N ILE A 140 2.42 2.08 -26.69
CA ILE A 140 2.23 3.22 -27.61
C ILE A 140 3.11 3.04 -28.88
N ARG A 141 3.35 1.80 -29.33
CA ARG A 141 4.05 1.53 -30.59
C ARG A 141 3.28 0.55 -31.44
#